data_AF-A0A1I3ZA98-F1
#
_entry.id   AF-A0A1I3ZA98-F1
#
_cell.length_a   1.000
_cell.length_b   1.000
_cell.length_c   1.000
_cell.angle_alpha   90.00
_cell.angle_beta   90.00
_cell.angle_gamma   90.00
#
_symmetry.space_group_name_H-M   'P 1'
#
loop_
_entity.id
_entity.type
_entity.pdbx_description
1 polymer ?
#
loop_
_entity_poly.entity_id
_entity_poly.type
_entity_poly.pdbx_seq_one_letter_code
_entity_poly.pdbx_strand_id
1 'polypeptide(L)'
;MAMIDEELDAFETDPVRGGHPLLATIGCAVLLLLSRCGGGSSEAGLSSDAMMTGIVVGGGLIGLVFWAIAYAITIRRASPRWKIASLLVLVCVGLWTGAADVAARKQAFSRDVAASRVLFQQARVRKPGTALPVPAGAGTLTRMAAAHVNAAFADLDRQSAAQLQAGMAEILQLRGLRKTSAVLDQCDRFDALENSARAVRAKPTRYLDAARAMADADVAAGTIDRPLTDSVLEGMLRNRAAMERRWDRLAAQARTASQVCRILARRHWTTAPDGTVAFTSHAEVAAVNAVLRQLDPVPETVPAKPTA
;
A
#
# COMPACT_ATOMS: atom_id res chain seq x y z
N MET A 1 -4.52 -86.52 7.92
CA MET A 1 -3.51 -85.45 7.87
C MET A 1 -3.09 -85.26 6.41
N ALA A 2 -4.06 -84.83 5.58
CA ALA A 2 -3.91 -84.61 4.13
C ALA A 2 -5.01 -83.65 3.61
N MET A 3 -5.73 -82.98 4.51
CA MET A 3 -6.91 -82.14 4.20
C MET A 3 -6.71 -80.69 4.69
N ILE A 4 -5.53 -80.38 5.23
CA ILE A 4 -5.14 -79.02 5.64
C ILE A 4 -4.17 -78.40 4.62
N ASP A 5 -3.45 -79.22 3.84
CA ASP A 5 -2.56 -78.72 2.79
C ASP A 5 -3.32 -78.25 1.54
N GLU A 6 -4.53 -78.75 1.28
CA GLU A 6 -5.31 -78.36 0.09
C GLU A 6 -6.05 -77.02 0.27
N GLU A 7 -6.33 -76.59 1.51
CA GLU A 7 -6.82 -75.22 1.78
C GLU A 7 -5.69 -74.18 1.80
N LEU A 8 -4.43 -74.59 2.02
CA LEU A 8 -3.30 -73.66 1.98
C LEU A 8 -2.89 -73.31 0.54
N ASP A 9 -3.00 -74.26 -0.39
CA ASP A 9 -2.73 -74.03 -1.82
C ASP A 9 -3.88 -73.28 -2.54
N ALA A 10 -5.10 -73.33 -2.00
CA ALA A 10 -6.23 -72.55 -2.51
C ALA A 10 -6.12 -71.03 -2.20
N PHE A 11 -5.27 -70.64 -1.25
CA PHE A 11 -4.97 -69.23 -0.97
C PHE A 11 -3.86 -68.65 -1.84
N GLU A 12 -3.15 -69.47 -2.62
CA GLU A 12 -1.99 -69.06 -3.41
C GLU A 12 -2.24 -68.97 -4.92
N THR A 13 -3.50 -68.94 -5.35
CA THR A 13 -3.89 -68.71 -6.75
C THR A 13 -5.04 -67.73 -6.89
N ASP A 14 -4.88 -66.51 -6.37
CA ASP A 14 -5.67 -65.37 -6.83
C ASP A 14 -4.82 -64.51 -7.79
N PRO A 15 -4.93 -64.70 -9.12
CA PRO A 15 -4.24 -63.86 -10.10
C PRO A 15 -4.80 -62.42 -10.15
N VAL A 16 -5.69 -62.04 -9.24
CA VAL A 16 -6.34 -60.72 -9.14
C VAL A 16 -5.62 -59.77 -8.15
N ARG A 17 -4.33 -59.95 -7.88
CA ARG A 17 -3.48 -58.80 -7.46
C ARG A 17 -3.07 -57.96 -8.68
N GLY A 18 -4.05 -57.64 -9.52
CA GLY A 18 -3.94 -56.56 -10.48
C GLY A 18 -3.85 -55.27 -9.70
N GLY A 19 -2.77 -54.51 -9.86
CA GLY A 19 -2.65 -53.20 -9.24
C GLY A 19 -3.91 -52.38 -9.51
N HIS A 20 -4.32 -51.53 -8.57
CA HIS A 20 -5.47 -50.63 -8.71
C HIS A 20 -5.00 -49.27 -9.25
N PRO A 21 -4.75 -49.11 -10.57
CA PRO A 21 -4.21 -47.87 -11.14
C PRO A 21 -5.14 -46.69 -10.92
N LEU A 22 -6.45 -46.93 -10.84
CA LEU A 22 -7.46 -45.92 -10.62
C LEU A 22 -7.38 -45.34 -9.20
N LEU A 23 -7.25 -46.18 -8.17
CA LEU A 23 -7.06 -45.71 -6.78
C LEU A 23 -5.74 -44.95 -6.62
N ALA A 24 -4.66 -45.40 -7.25
CA ALA A 24 -3.37 -44.71 -7.20
C ALA A 24 -3.40 -43.33 -7.89
N THR A 25 -4.08 -43.24 -9.04
CA THR A 25 -4.24 -41.97 -9.78
C THR A 25 -5.11 -41.00 -8.99
N ILE A 26 -6.22 -41.47 -8.40
CA ILE A 26 -7.07 -40.65 -7.52
C ILE A 26 -6.29 -40.19 -6.29
N GLY A 27 -5.54 -41.07 -5.63
CA GLY A 27 -4.71 -40.72 -4.48
C GLY A 27 -3.69 -39.63 -4.82
N CYS A 28 -3.00 -39.74 -5.95
CA CYS A 28 -2.06 -38.71 -6.42
C CYS A 28 -2.77 -37.39 -6.77
N ALA A 29 -3.94 -37.44 -7.42
CA ALA A 29 -4.72 -36.25 -7.72
C ALA A 29 -5.20 -35.55 -6.45
N VAL A 30 -5.64 -36.31 -5.43
CA VAL A 30 -6.02 -35.76 -4.12
C VAL A 30 -4.83 -35.15 -3.42
N LEU A 31 -3.65 -35.78 -3.42
CA LEU A 31 -2.43 -35.22 -2.85
C LEU A 31 -2.01 -33.92 -3.55
N LEU A 32 -2.12 -33.85 -4.87
CA LEU A 32 -1.89 -32.62 -5.64
C LEU A 32 -2.86 -31.51 -5.20
N LEU A 33 -4.14 -31.83 -5.04
CA LEU A 33 -5.14 -30.87 -4.57
C LEU A 33 -4.90 -30.44 -3.11
N LEU A 34 -4.48 -31.36 -2.23
CA LEU A 34 -4.19 -31.05 -0.83
C LEU A 34 -2.90 -30.22 -0.69
N SER A 35 -1.91 -30.43 -1.55
CA SER A 35 -0.68 -29.63 -1.56
C SER A 35 -0.96 -28.14 -1.82
N ARG A 36 -2.02 -27.83 -2.56
CA ARG A 36 -2.55 -26.47 -2.75
C ARG A 36 -3.13 -25.87 -1.46
N CYS A 37 -3.78 -26.68 -0.62
CA CYS A 37 -4.39 -26.22 0.62
C CYS A 37 -3.36 -26.04 1.75
N GLY A 38 -2.28 -26.82 1.75
CA GLY A 38 -1.22 -26.76 2.77
C GLY A 38 -0.10 -25.75 2.48
N GLY A 39 0.08 -25.34 1.22
CA GLY A 39 1.01 -24.27 0.86
C GLY A 39 0.42 -22.93 1.30
N GLY A 40 0.94 -22.37 2.39
CA GLY A 40 0.60 -21.01 2.83
C GLY A 40 0.61 -20.07 1.64
N SER A 41 -0.54 -19.41 1.40
CA SER A 41 -0.79 -18.51 0.28
C SER A 41 0.18 -17.34 0.32
N SER A 42 1.38 -17.57 -0.21
CA SER A 42 2.39 -16.56 -0.38
C SER A 42 1.94 -15.80 -1.62
N GLU A 43 1.49 -14.55 -1.45
CA GLU A 43 0.96 -13.68 -2.51
C GLU A 43 2.01 -13.30 -3.59
N ALA A 44 3.03 -14.14 -3.83
CA ALA A 44 4.19 -13.83 -4.65
C ALA A 44 3.78 -13.12 -5.95
N GLY A 45 4.35 -11.93 -6.13
CA GLY A 45 3.93 -10.96 -7.12
C GLY A 45 3.99 -11.52 -8.54
N LEU A 46 2.88 -11.37 -9.26
CA LEU A 46 2.75 -11.71 -10.68
C LEU A 46 3.38 -10.60 -11.53
N SER A 47 4.70 -10.46 -11.48
CA SER A 47 5.39 -9.40 -12.24
C SER A 47 5.88 -9.86 -13.61
N SER A 48 6.09 -11.17 -13.80
CA SER A 48 6.64 -11.74 -15.03
C SER A 48 5.77 -12.86 -15.57
N ASP A 49 5.45 -12.79 -16.86
CA ASP A 49 4.83 -13.89 -17.61
C ASP A 49 5.64 -15.18 -17.46
N ALA A 50 6.98 -15.07 -17.37
CA ALA A 50 7.86 -16.21 -17.14
C ALA A 50 7.62 -16.90 -15.79
N MET A 51 7.28 -16.15 -14.73
CA MET A 51 6.95 -16.72 -13.43
C MET A 51 5.59 -17.42 -13.46
N MET A 52 4.59 -16.83 -14.11
CA MET A 52 3.28 -17.46 -14.31
C MET A 52 3.39 -18.76 -15.10
N THR A 53 4.14 -18.72 -16.21
CA THR A 53 4.47 -19.92 -17.00
C THR A 53 5.22 -20.93 -16.14
N GLY A 54 6.18 -20.49 -15.32
CA GLY A 54 6.93 -21.34 -14.40
C GLY A 54 6.06 -22.06 -13.38
N ILE A 55 5.06 -21.39 -12.78
CA ILE A 55 4.12 -22.01 -11.83
C ILE A 55 3.25 -23.05 -12.54
N VAL A 56 2.74 -22.74 -13.73
CA VAL A 56 1.90 -23.67 -14.50
C VAL A 56 2.71 -24.89 -14.93
N VAL A 57 3.88 -24.68 -15.54
CA VAL A 57 4.80 -25.75 -15.95
C VAL A 57 5.26 -26.56 -14.75
N GLY A 58 5.59 -25.91 -13.63
CA GLY A 58 5.95 -26.55 -12.37
C GLY A 58 4.85 -27.47 -11.84
N GLY A 59 3.59 -27.03 -11.88
CA GLY A 59 2.43 -27.88 -11.54
C GLY A 59 2.36 -29.12 -12.43
N GLY A 60 2.58 -28.98 -13.74
CA GLY A 60 2.69 -30.10 -14.67
C GLY A 60 3.85 -31.06 -14.36
N LEU A 61 5.02 -30.53 -14.02
CA LEU A 61 6.20 -31.33 -13.63
C LEU A 61 5.96 -32.10 -12.32
N ILE A 62 5.33 -31.48 -11.32
CA ILE A 62 4.95 -32.16 -10.08
C ILE A 62 3.94 -33.28 -10.40
N GLY A 63 2.97 -33.03 -11.27
CA GLY A 63 2.06 -34.05 -11.79
C GLY A 63 2.79 -35.24 -12.43
N LEU A 64 3.86 -34.96 -13.18
CA LEU A 64 4.72 -35.98 -13.79
C LEU A 64 5.52 -36.78 -12.73
N VAL A 65 6.02 -36.14 -11.69
CA VAL A 65 6.69 -36.81 -10.56
C VAL A 65 5.73 -37.75 -9.85
N PHE A 66 4.52 -37.30 -9.51
CA PHE A 66 3.49 -38.16 -8.91
C PHE A 66 3.11 -39.32 -9.85
N TRP A 67 3.02 -39.06 -11.15
CA TRP A 67 2.81 -40.13 -12.11
C TRP A 67 3.96 -41.14 -12.13
N ALA A 68 5.22 -40.70 -12.09
CA ALA A 68 6.37 -41.60 -12.06
C ALA A 68 6.38 -42.49 -10.80
N ILE A 69 6.01 -41.94 -9.65
CA ILE A 69 5.85 -42.68 -8.40
C ILE A 69 4.71 -43.70 -8.51
N ALA A 70 3.53 -43.26 -8.96
CA ALA A 70 2.39 -44.14 -9.18
C ALA A 70 2.72 -45.26 -10.20
N TYR A 71 3.49 -44.92 -11.23
CA TYR A 71 3.95 -45.85 -12.25
C TYR A 71 4.83 -46.96 -11.68
N ALA A 72 5.82 -46.58 -10.87
CA ALA A 72 6.75 -47.52 -10.25
C ALA A 72 6.03 -48.51 -9.31
N ILE A 73 5.03 -48.05 -8.57
CA ILE A 73 4.34 -48.86 -7.55
C ILE A 73 3.22 -49.71 -8.16
N THR A 74 2.31 -49.12 -8.94
CA THR A 74 1.03 -49.78 -9.30
C THR A 74 0.77 -49.89 -10.80
N ILE A 75 1.19 -48.91 -11.62
CA ILE A 75 0.77 -48.83 -13.03
C ILE A 75 1.70 -49.63 -13.97
N ARG A 76 2.88 -50.09 -13.52
CA ARG A 76 3.86 -50.82 -14.35
C ARG A 76 3.27 -52.03 -15.10
N ARG A 77 2.32 -52.75 -14.48
CA ARG A 77 1.65 -53.95 -15.04
C ARG A 77 0.36 -53.66 -15.82
N ALA A 78 -0.08 -52.40 -15.88
CA ALA A 78 -1.30 -52.02 -16.60
C ALA A 78 -1.08 -51.96 -18.12
N SER A 79 -2.18 -51.97 -18.89
CA SER A 79 -2.12 -51.85 -20.35
C SER A 79 -1.57 -50.48 -20.79
N PRO A 80 -0.96 -50.38 -21.99
CA PRO A 80 -0.40 -49.12 -22.50
C PRO A 80 -1.39 -47.96 -22.52
N ARG A 81 -2.67 -48.25 -22.80
CA ARG A 81 -3.75 -47.24 -22.80
C ARG A 81 -3.96 -46.62 -21.41
N TRP A 82 -3.90 -47.42 -20.34
CA TRP A 82 -4.03 -46.94 -18.96
C TRP A 82 -2.81 -46.12 -18.50
N LYS A 83 -1.61 -46.48 -18.96
CA LYS A 83 -0.39 -45.71 -18.70
C LYS A 83 -0.48 -44.30 -19.28
N ILE A 84 -0.93 -44.17 -20.52
CA ILE A 84 -1.11 -42.87 -21.19
C ILE A 84 -2.26 -42.07 -20.56
N ALA A 85 -3.39 -42.71 -20.28
CA ALA A 85 -4.54 -42.03 -19.67
C ALA A 85 -4.22 -41.45 -18.29
N SER A 86 -3.57 -42.22 -17.41
CA SER A 86 -3.17 -41.75 -16.07
C SER A 86 -2.13 -40.62 -16.12
N LEU A 87 -1.20 -40.67 -17.08
CA LEU A 87 -0.22 -39.60 -17.30
C LEU A 87 -0.93 -38.30 -17.67
N LEU A 88 -1.79 -38.35 -18.69
CA LEU A 88 -2.54 -37.19 -19.16
C LEU A 88 -3.39 -36.59 -18.04
N VAL A 89 -4.08 -37.43 -17.25
CA VAL A 89 -4.89 -36.96 -16.13
C VAL A 89 -4.04 -36.22 -15.09
N LEU A 90 -2.92 -36.79 -14.63
CA LEU A 90 -2.10 -36.16 -13.59
C LEU A 90 -1.40 -34.90 -14.09
N VAL A 91 -0.93 -34.88 -15.34
CA VAL A 91 -0.37 -33.67 -15.96
C VAL A 91 -1.44 -32.59 -16.11
N CYS A 92 -2.64 -32.91 -16.60
CA CYS A 92 -3.74 -31.95 -16.72
C CYS A 92 -4.17 -31.39 -15.36
N VAL A 93 -4.27 -32.24 -14.32
CA VAL A 93 -4.57 -31.80 -12.95
C VAL A 93 -3.46 -30.90 -12.40
N GLY A 94 -2.19 -31.25 -12.63
CA GLY A 94 -1.04 -30.42 -12.26
C GLY A 94 -1.03 -29.05 -12.94
N LEU A 95 -1.28 -29.00 -14.25
CA LEU A 95 -1.39 -27.75 -15.00
C LEU A 95 -2.59 -26.90 -14.51
N TRP A 96 -3.74 -27.54 -14.28
CA TRP A 96 -4.95 -26.85 -13.83
C TRP A 96 -4.80 -26.27 -12.43
N THR A 97 -4.17 -27.00 -11.51
CA THR A 97 -3.86 -26.49 -10.16
C THR A 97 -2.89 -25.31 -10.21
N GLY A 98 -1.84 -25.35 -11.03
CA GLY A 98 -0.95 -24.21 -11.26
C GLY A 98 -1.69 -22.99 -11.82
N ALA A 99 -2.52 -23.18 -12.85
CA ALA A 99 -3.30 -22.10 -13.47
C ALA A 99 -4.31 -21.48 -12.49
N ALA A 100 -4.99 -22.32 -11.69
CA ALA A 100 -5.92 -21.85 -10.68
C ALA A 100 -5.23 -21.07 -9.55
N ASP A 101 -3.95 -21.34 -9.25
CA ASP A 101 -3.19 -20.58 -8.25
C ASP A 101 -2.84 -19.18 -8.79
N VAL A 102 -2.36 -19.12 -10.03
CA VAL A 102 -2.12 -17.86 -10.74
C VAL A 102 -3.39 -17.00 -10.81
N ALA A 103 -4.54 -17.61 -11.12
CA ALA A 103 -5.82 -16.90 -11.18
C ALA A 103 -6.22 -16.32 -9.81
N ALA A 104 -6.08 -17.09 -8.73
CA ALA A 104 -6.39 -16.64 -7.37
C ALA A 104 -5.50 -15.46 -6.94
N ARG A 105 -4.19 -15.54 -7.21
CA ARG A 105 -3.23 -14.45 -6.94
C ARG A 105 -3.56 -13.19 -7.72
N LYS A 106 -3.93 -13.32 -9.00
CA LYS A 106 -4.32 -12.18 -9.85
C LYS A 106 -5.58 -11.49 -9.31
N GLN A 107 -6.53 -12.27 -8.82
CA GLN A 107 -7.75 -11.75 -8.20
C GLN A 107 -7.46 -11.07 -6.86
N ALA A 108 -6.57 -11.60 -6.03
CA ALA A 108 -6.14 -10.95 -4.79
C ALA A 108 -5.45 -9.60 -5.08
N PHE A 109 -4.50 -9.58 -6.00
CA PHE A 109 -3.81 -8.36 -6.43
C PHE A 109 -4.79 -7.31 -7.00
N SER A 110 -5.70 -7.71 -7.89
CA SER A 110 -6.71 -6.80 -8.46
C SER A 110 -7.61 -6.20 -7.37
N ARG A 111 -8.02 -7.00 -6.39
CA ARG A 111 -8.78 -6.52 -5.22
C ARG A 111 -7.96 -5.54 -4.38
N ASP A 112 -6.68 -5.79 -4.17
CA ASP A 112 -5.81 -4.89 -3.41
C ASP A 112 -5.61 -3.54 -4.13
N VAL A 113 -5.39 -3.57 -5.45
CA VAL A 113 -5.33 -2.33 -6.26
C VAL A 113 -6.65 -1.56 -6.21
N ALA A 114 -7.79 -2.25 -6.27
CA ALA A 114 -9.09 -1.60 -6.13
C ALA A 114 -9.28 -0.97 -4.74
N ALA A 115 -8.89 -1.66 -3.68
CA ALA A 115 -8.92 -1.14 -2.31
C ALA A 115 -8.02 0.09 -2.15
N SER A 116 -6.81 0.06 -2.72
CA SER A 116 -5.91 1.21 -2.77
C SER A 116 -6.54 2.42 -3.47
N ARG A 117 -7.30 2.23 -4.55
CA ARG A 117 -8.02 3.33 -5.21
C ARG A 117 -9.08 3.95 -4.31
N VAL A 118 -9.86 3.13 -3.60
CA VAL A 118 -10.85 3.60 -2.63
C VAL A 118 -10.17 4.37 -1.50
N LEU A 119 -9.05 3.88 -0.99
CA LEU A 119 -8.24 4.58 0.02
C LEU A 119 -7.83 5.99 -0.47
N PHE A 120 -7.36 6.13 -1.71
CA PHE A 120 -7.01 7.45 -2.27
C PHE A 120 -8.22 8.35 -2.51
N GLN A 121 -9.41 7.79 -2.79
CA GLN A 121 -10.65 8.58 -2.84
C GLN A 121 -11.03 9.08 -1.45
N GLN A 122 -10.93 8.23 -0.42
CA GLN A 122 -11.16 8.61 0.97
C GLN A 122 -10.16 9.68 1.45
N ALA A 123 -8.91 9.62 0.98
CA ALA A 123 -7.89 10.63 1.25
C ALA A 123 -8.30 12.05 0.85
N ARG A 124 -9.15 12.19 -0.19
CA ARG A 124 -9.63 13.51 -0.65
C ARG A 124 -10.70 14.12 0.25
N VAL A 125 -11.46 13.29 0.97
CA VAL A 125 -12.58 13.71 1.84
C VAL A 125 -12.29 13.51 3.33
N ARG A 126 -11.04 13.15 3.65
CA ARG A 126 -10.58 12.88 5.03
C ARG A 126 -10.70 14.13 5.90
N LYS A 127 -11.22 13.98 7.10
CA LYS A 127 -11.24 15.03 8.13
C LYS A 127 -9.86 15.22 8.77
N PRO A 128 -9.44 16.47 9.06
CA PRO A 128 -8.24 16.73 9.87
C PRO A 128 -8.23 15.94 11.18
N GLY A 129 -7.06 15.43 11.56
CA GLY A 129 -6.87 14.66 12.79
C GLY A 129 -7.30 13.18 12.73
N THR A 130 -7.78 12.69 11.58
CA THR A 130 -8.19 11.28 11.43
C THR A 130 -7.24 10.52 10.50
N ALA A 131 -6.85 9.31 10.89
CA ALA A 131 -6.12 8.42 9.99
C ALA A 131 -7.07 7.81 8.97
N LEU A 132 -6.56 7.49 7.78
CA LEU A 132 -7.31 6.69 6.82
C LEU A 132 -7.48 5.27 7.34
N PRO A 133 -8.71 4.74 7.33
CA PRO A 133 -8.96 3.37 7.73
C PRO A 133 -8.35 2.42 6.70
N VAL A 134 -7.71 1.36 7.20
CA VAL A 134 -7.25 0.24 6.38
C VAL A 134 -8.28 -0.88 6.53
N PRO A 135 -8.94 -1.33 5.45
CA PRO A 135 -9.89 -2.43 5.53
C PRO A 135 -9.26 -3.68 6.14
N ALA A 136 -10.03 -4.43 6.93
CA ALA A 136 -9.61 -5.74 7.39
C ALA A 136 -9.35 -6.66 6.19
N GLY A 137 -8.18 -7.31 6.15
CA GLY A 137 -7.76 -8.12 5.01
C GLY A 137 -7.25 -7.33 3.80
N ALA A 138 -6.97 -6.03 3.93
CA ALA A 138 -6.28 -5.27 2.90
C ALA A 138 -4.91 -5.89 2.59
N GLY A 139 -4.59 -6.02 1.30
CA GLY A 139 -3.31 -6.54 0.86
C GLY A 139 -2.16 -5.55 1.11
N THR A 140 -0.95 -6.01 0.86
CA THR A 140 0.29 -5.28 1.14
C THR A 140 0.31 -3.89 0.51
N LEU A 141 -0.14 -3.73 -0.74
CA LEU A 141 -0.08 -2.45 -1.43
C LEU A 141 -0.98 -1.40 -0.77
N THR A 142 -2.19 -1.80 -0.38
CA THR A 142 -3.11 -0.89 0.32
C THR A 142 -2.56 -0.51 1.69
N ARG A 143 -1.97 -1.46 2.43
CA ARG A 143 -1.34 -1.17 3.73
C ARG A 143 -0.15 -0.21 3.58
N MET A 144 0.71 -0.43 2.61
CA MET A 144 1.84 0.47 2.30
C MET A 144 1.36 1.87 1.93
N ALA A 145 0.36 1.97 1.04
CA ALA A 145 -0.20 3.26 0.64
C ALA A 145 -0.83 4.00 1.82
N ALA A 146 -1.55 3.29 2.70
CA ALA A 146 -2.13 3.87 3.90
C ALA A 146 -1.06 4.35 4.89
N ALA A 147 -0.02 3.56 5.12
CA ALA A 147 1.10 3.94 5.97
C ALA A 147 1.77 5.24 5.46
N HIS A 148 2.03 5.30 4.14
CA HIS A 148 2.63 6.46 3.50
C HIS A 148 1.77 7.73 3.65
N VAL A 149 0.49 7.63 3.30
CA VAL A 149 -0.42 8.77 3.30
C VAL A 149 -0.75 9.22 4.73
N ASN A 150 -0.94 8.29 5.67
CA ASN A 150 -1.21 8.62 7.06
C ASN A 150 -0.02 9.31 7.74
N ALA A 151 1.22 8.91 7.43
CA ALA A 151 2.39 9.61 7.92
C ALA A 151 2.43 11.07 7.41
N ALA A 152 2.14 11.29 6.12
CA ALA A 152 2.05 12.63 5.56
C ALA A 152 0.92 13.47 6.19
N PHE A 153 -0.24 12.87 6.42
CA PHE A 153 -1.35 13.56 7.09
C PHE A 153 -1.07 13.90 8.55
N ALA A 154 -0.40 13.02 9.30
CA ALA A 154 -0.05 13.30 10.68
C ALA A 154 0.85 14.55 10.83
N ASP A 155 1.76 14.77 9.89
CA ASP A 155 2.58 15.98 9.86
C ASP A 155 1.79 17.23 9.45
N LEU A 156 0.90 17.10 8.47
CA LEU A 156 0.05 18.21 8.04
C LEU A 156 -0.93 18.63 9.15
N ASP A 157 -1.50 17.67 9.88
CA ASP A 157 -2.39 17.93 11.01
C ASP A 157 -1.63 18.60 12.16
N ARG A 158 -0.42 18.13 12.48
CA ARG A 158 0.43 18.77 13.49
C ARG A 158 0.78 20.21 13.10
N GLN A 159 1.17 20.45 11.85
CA GLN A 159 1.47 21.80 11.37
C GLN A 159 0.22 22.69 11.41
N SER A 160 -0.95 22.18 10.99
CA SER A 160 -2.20 22.94 11.00
C SER A 160 -2.65 23.28 12.43
N ALA A 161 -2.54 22.35 13.37
CA ALA A 161 -2.83 22.60 14.78
C ALA A 161 -1.87 23.65 15.36
N ALA A 162 -0.57 23.57 15.04
CA ALA A 162 0.42 24.54 15.48
C ALA A 162 0.18 25.93 14.88
N GLN A 163 -0.25 26.03 13.62
CA GLN A 163 -0.65 27.30 12.98
C GLN A 163 -1.87 27.93 13.66
N LEU A 164 -2.87 27.12 14.02
CA LEU A 164 -4.05 27.57 14.75
C LEU A 164 -3.66 28.07 16.15
N GLN A 165 -2.86 27.31 16.89
CA GLN A 165 -2.39 27.69 18.23
C GLN A 165 -1.49 28.94 18.22
N ALA A 166 -0.75 29.17 17.14
CA ALA A 166 0.06 30.36 16.97
C ALA A 166 -0.76 31.61 16.60
N GLY A 167 -2.06 31.48 16.30
CA GLY A 167 -2.88 32.62 15.87
C GLY A 167 -2.51 33.14 14.48
N MET A 168 -2.10 32.24 13.57
CA MET A 168 -1.64 32.63 12.24
C MET A 168 -2.75 33.29 11.42
N ALA A 169 -4.00 32.89 11.63
CA ALA A 169 -5.15 33.45 10.93
C ALA A 169 -5.40 34.92 11.34
N GLU A 170 -5.36 35.25 12.63
CA GLU A 170 -5.56 36.64 13.10
C GLU A 170 -4.49 37.57 12.54
N ILE A 171 -3.23 37.10 12.48
CA ILE A 171 -2.11 37.86 11.92
C ILE A 171 -2.23 38.07 10.42
N LEU A 172 -2.54 37.02 9.65
CA LEU A 172 -2.59 37.13 8.19
C LEU A 172 -3.87 37.83 7.69
N GLN A 173 -4.99 37.71 8.41
CA GLN A 173 -6.25 38.36 8.05
C GLN A 173 -6.39 39.77 8.63
N LEU A 174 -5.49 40.19 9.53
CA LEU A 174 -5.52 41.49 10.20
C LEU A 174 -6.87 41.76 10.91
N ARG A 175 -7.51 40.71 11.42
CA ARG A 175 -8.86 40.77 12.00
C ARG A 175 -8.88 40.11 13.38
N GLY A 176 -9.66 40.71 14.29
CA GLY A 176 -9.80 40.21 15.67
C GLY A 176 -8.60 40.51 16.56
N LEU A 177 -7.65 41.32 16.07
CA LEU A 177 -6.46 41.72 16.82
C LEU A 177 -6.76 42.91 17.73
N ARG A 178 -6.26 42.82 18.96
CA ARG A 178 -6.19 43.90 19.94
C ARG A 178 -4.72 44.19 20.25
N LYS A 179 -4.39 45.39 20.69
CA LYS A 179 -3.00 45.73 21.08
C LYS A 179 -2.44 44.85 22.21
N THR A 180 -3.34 44.21 22.97
CA THR A 180 -3.06 43.27 24.06
C THR A 180 -3.17 41.81 23.65
N SER A 181 -3.38 41.49 22.37
CA SER A 181 -3.44 40.11 21.90
C SER A 181 -2.09 39.43 22.09
N ALA A 182 -2.06 38.32 22.84
CA ALA A 182 -0.85 37.60 23.19
C ALA A 182 -0.01 37.14 21.98
N VAL A 183 -0.64 36.94 20.83
CA VAL A 183 0.06 36.59 19.57
C VAL A 183 1.11 37.64 19.16
N LEU A 184 0.89 38.92 19.49
CA LEU A 184 1.79 40.01 19.16
C LEU A 184 3.07 40.02 20.00
N ASP A 185 3.04 39.38 21.17
CA ASP A 185 4.20 39.25 22.06
C ASP A 185 4.97 37.94 21.76
N GLN A 186 4.50 37.14 20.80
CA GLN A 186 5.00 35.79 20.53
C GLN A 186 5.31 35.57 19.05
N CYS A 187 5.81 36.59 18.35
CA CYS A 187 6.09 36.51 16.91
C CYS A 187 7.09 35.40 16.54
N ASP A 188 8.00 35.02 17.43
CA ASP A 188 8.98 33.95 17.21
C ASP A 188 8.32 32.56 17.01
N ARG A 189 7.06 32.38 17.44
CA ARG A 189 6.29 31.16 17.15
C ARG A 189 6.12 30.93 15.65
N PHE A 190 6.04 32.00 14.86
CA PHE A 190 5.95 31.90 13.41
C PHE A 190 7.28 31.47 12.77
N ASP A 191 8.41 31.89 13.33
CA ASP A 191 9.73 31.39 12.89
C ASP A 191 9.88 29.89 13.22
N ALA A 192 9.38 29.45 14.39
CA ALA A 192 9.35 28.03 14.73
C ALA A 192 8.49 27.21 13.76
N LEU A 193 7.35 27.75 13.31
CA LEU A 193 6.50 27.14 12.28
C LEU A 193 7.21 27.05 10.92
N GLU A 194 7.96 28.09 10.52
CA GLU A 194 8.79 28.07 9.32
C GLU A 194 9.84 26.96 9.42
N ASN A 195 10.58 26.92 10.52
CA ASN A 195 11.64 25.95 10.75
C ASN A 195 11.10 24.50 10.76
N SER A 196 9.94 24.29 11.39
CA SER A 196 9.23 23.01 11.35
C SER A 196 8.93 22.59 9.90
N ALA A 197 8.31 23.47 9.11
CA ALA A 197 7.99 23.17 7.71
C ALA A 197 9.24 22.85 6.87
N ARG A 198 10.34 23.58 7.07
CA ARG A 198 11.64 23.30 6.41
C ARG A 198 12.25 21.96 6.84
N ALA A 199 12.20 21.64 8.13
CA ALA A 199 12.71 20.38 8.65
C ALA A 199 11.94 19.18 8.10
N VAL A 200 10.62 19.31 7.95
CA VAL A 200 9.78 18.30 7.31
C VAL A 200 10.13 18.16 5.82
N ARG A 201 10.22 19.27 5.09
CA ARG A 201 10.59 19.29 3.67
C ARG A 201 11.92 18.56 3.41
N ALA A 202 12.90 18.73 4.30
CA ALA A 202 14.22 18.12 4.17
C ALA A 202 14.24 16.58 4.28
N LYS A 203 13.13 15.96 4.70
CA LYS A 203 13.04 14.51 4.93
C LYS A 203 11.88 13.88 4.15
N PRO A 204 11.83 13.99 2.81
CA PRO A 204 10.69 13.51 2.01
C PRO A 204 10.54 11.99 2.04
N THR A 205 11.63 11.25 2.24
CA THR A 205 11.63 9.78 2.29
C THR A 205 11.07 9.21 3.58
N ARG A 206 10.95 10.02 4.65
CA ARG A 206 10.46 9.51 5.94
C ARG A 206 9.03 8.95 5.89
N TYR A 207 8.23 9.48 4.95
CA TYR A 207 6.88 8.97 4.70
C TYR A 207 6.89 7.59 4.04
N LEU A 208 8.02 7.14 3.53
CA LEU A 208 8.18 5.82 2.92
C LEU A 208 8.80 4.81 3.87
N ASP A 209 9.46 5.22 4.95
CA ASP A 209 10.18 4.30 5.83
C ASP A 209 9.27 3.18 6.35
N ALA A 210 8.06 3.52 6.81
CA ALA A 210 7.06 2.54 7.25
C ALA A 210 6.55 1.66 6.10
N ALA A 211 6.28 2.25 4.93
CA ALA A 211 5.84 1.51 3.75
C ALA A 211 6.93 0.54 3.26
N ARG A 212 8.20 0.98 3.28
CA ARG A 212 9.37 0.21 2.90
C ARG A 212 9.64 -0.94 3.86
N ALA A 213 9.52 -0.71 5.17
CA ALA A 213 9.66 -1.78 6.16
C ALA A 213 8.60 -2.88 5.99
N MET A 214 7.35 -2.50 5.69
CA MET A 214 6.28 -3.47 5.36
C MET A 214 6.62 -4.25 4.09
N ALA A 215 7.03 -3.53 3.04
CA ALA A 215 7.46 -4.10 1.78
C ALA A 215 8.62 -5.11 1.94
N ASP A 216 9.65 -4.74 2.69
CA ASP A 216 10.83 -5.59 2.91
C ASP A 216 10.46 -6.87 3.66
N ALA A 217 9.55 -6.79 4.63
CA ALA A 217 9.02 -7.96 5.34
C ALA A 217 8.24 -8.90 4.40
N ASP A 218 7.37 -8.33 3.57
CA ASP A 218 6.55 -9.09 2.62
C ASP A 218 7.40 -9.70 1.48
N VAL A 219 8.44 -9.00 1.02
CA VAL A 219 9.40 -9.58 0.07
C VAL A 219 10.19 -10.72 0.71
N ALA A 220 10.66 -10.56 1.96
CA ALA A 220 11.38 -11.61 2.66
C ALA A 220 10.51 -12.85 2.91
N ALA A 221 9.21 -12.67 3.12
CA ALA A 221 8.22 -13.73 3.25
C ALA A 221 7.80 -14.36 1.90
N GLY A 222 8.27 -13.82 0.76
CA GLY A 222 7.86 -14.27 -0.57
C GLY A 222 6.40 -13.96 -0.89
N THR A 223 5.76 -13.04 -0.16
CA THR A 223 4.38 -12.62 -0.38
C THR A 223 4.26 -11.51 -1.41
N ILE A 224 5.34 -10.80 -1.74
CA ILE A 224 5.33 -9.85 -2.86
C ILE A 224 6.68 -9.88 -3.57
N ASP A 225 6.67 -9.59 -4.87
CA ASP A 225 7.89 -9.56 -5.66
C ASP A 225 8.63 -8.21 -5.52
N ARG A 226 9.96 -8.24 -5.50
CA ARG A 226 10.81 -7.06 -5.29
C ARG A 226 10.61 -5.98 -6.36
N PRO A 227 10.62 -6.28 -7.68
CA PRO A 227 10.40 -5.29 -8.72
C PRO A 227 9.03 -4.60 -8.64
N LEU A 228 7.98 -5.34 -8.25
CA LEU A 228 6.65 -4.76 -8.05
C LEU A 228 6.65 -3.77 -6.89
N THR A 229 7.23 -4.17 -5.76
CA THR A 229 7.42 -3.31 -4.59
C THR A 229 8.21 -2.05 -4.94
N ASP A 230 9.32 -2.19 -5.65
CA ASP A 230 10.17 -1.07 -6.06
C ASP A 230 9.42 -0.10 -6.97
N SER A 231 8.64 -0.62 -7.94
CA SER A 231 7.79 0.20 -8.81
C SER A 231 6.71 0.98 -8.03
N VAL A 232 6.15 0.36 -6.99
CA VAL A 232 5.15 1.02 -6.12
C VAL A 232 5.80 2.12 -5.28
N LEU A 233 6.95 1.85 -4.66
CA LEU A 233 7.69 2.85 -3.88
C LEU A 233 8.17 4.03 -4.75
N GLU A 234 8.66 3.75 -5.95
CA GLU A 234 8.96 4.78 -6.95
C GLU A 234 7.70 5.57 -7.33
N GLY A 235 6.58 4.87 -7.51
CA GLY A 235 5.27 5.46 -7.75
C GLY A 235 4.85 6.46 -6.68
N MET A 236 5.09 6.14 -5.40
CA MET A 236 4.83 7.04 -4.27
C MET A 236 5.76 8.27 -4.27
N LEU A 237 7.01 8.12 -4.73
CA LEU A 237 7.96 9.22 -4.87
C LEU A 237 7.61 10.19 -6.00
N ARG A 238 6.78 9.83 -6.98
CA ARG A 238 6.39 10.74 -8.07
C ARG A 238 5.75 12.04 -7.58
N ASN A 239 5.08 12.01 -6.42
CA ASN A 239 4.46 13.20 -5.82
C ASN A 239 5.40 14.01 -4.92
N ARG A 240 6.69 13.63 -4.80
CA ARG A 240 7.68 14.29 -3.94
C ARG A 240 7.76 15.80 -4.17
N ALA A 241 7.92 16.22 -5.42
CA ALA A 241 8.05 17.64 -5.75
C ALA A 241 6.79 18.45 -5.37
N ALA A 242 5.60 17.85 -5.48
CA ALA A 242 4.36 18.49 -5.05
C ALA A 242 4.27 18.63 -3.52
N MET A 243 4.73 17.63 -2.77
CA MET A 243 4.83 17.69 -1.32
C MET A 243 5.86 18.74 -0.87
N GLU A 244 7.06 18.76 -1.47
CA GLU A 244 8.09 19.75 -1.17
C GLU A 244 7.58 21.17 -1.41
N ARG A 245 6.93 21.43 -2.57
CA ARG A 245 6.26 22.71 -2.85
C ARG A 245 5.19 23.07 -1.82
N ARG A 246 4.45 22.10 -1.30
CA ARG A 246 3.46 22.34 -0.23
C ARG A 246 4.15 22.81 1.04
N TRP A 247 5.24 22.16 1.45
CA TRP A 247 6.00 22.55 2.64
C TRP A 247 6.72 23.90 2.46
N ASP A 248 7.24 24.18 1.26
CA ASP A 248 7.79 25.51 0.92
C ASP A 248 6.73 26.61 1.09
N ARG A 249 5.50 26.38 0.63
CA ARG A 249 4.38 27.33 0.83
C ARG A 249 4.02 27.52 2.29
N LEU A 250 3.98 26.44 3.09
CA LEU A 250 3.73 26.54 4.54
C LEU A 250 4.84 27.31 5.26
N ALA A 251 6.10 27.11 4.86
CA ALA A 251 7.24 27.86 5.37
C ALA A 251 7.16 29.35 5.01
N ALA A 252 6.80 29.67 3.75
CA ALA A 252 6.62 31.04 3.30
C ALA A 252 5.46 31.74 4.03
N GLN A 253 4.32 31.06 4.21
CA GLN A 253 3.19 31.58 4.99
C GLN A 253 3.58 31.93 6.43
N ALA A 254 4.31 31.02 7.09
CA ALA A 254 4.80 31.25 8.45
C ALA A 254 5.78 32.43 8.52
N ARG A 255 6.70 32.53 7.55
CA ARG A 255 7.61 33.69 7.43
C ARG A 255 6.86 35.01 7.26
N THR A 256 5.86 35.05 6.38
CA THR A 256 5.02 36.24 6.16
C THR A 256 4.28 36.60 7.45
N ALA A 257 3.70 35.63 8.15
CA ALA A 257 3.06 35.86 9.44
C ALA A 257 4.04 36.43 10.48
N SER A 258 5.27 35.91 10.56
CA SER A 258 6.34 36.45 11.42
C SER A 258 6.61 37.93 11.15
N GLN A 259 6.79 38.29 9.87
CA GLN A 259 7.07 39.67 9.47
C GLN A 259 5.91 40.62 9.77
N VAL A 260 4.67 40.20 9.45
CA VAL A 260 3.46 40.98 9.75
C VAL A 260 3.29 41.15 11.26
N CYS A 261 3.48 40.07 12.04
CA CYS A 261 3.43 40.12 13.50
C CYS A 261 4.40 41.15 14.07
N ARG A 262 5.66 41.18 13.61
CA ARG A 262 6.66 42.15 14.09
C ARG A 262 6.31 43.60 13.75
N ILE A 263 5.64 43.85 12.62
CA ILE A 263 5.13 45.20 12.31
C ILE A 263 3.99 45.55 13.27
N LEU A 264 3.02 44.65 13.44
CA LEU A 264 1.87 44.85 14.33
C LEU A 264 2.28 44.98 15.81
N ALA A 265 3.33 44.29 16.25
CA ALA A 265 3.86 44.34 17.61
C ALA A 265 4.35 45.75 18.02
N ARG A 266 4.64 46.62 17.05
CA ARG A 266 4.97 48.05 17.29
C ARG A 266 3.76 48.87 17.75
N ARG A 267 2.54 48.34 17.60
CA ARG A 267 1.27 48.91 18.13
C ARG A 267 0.90 50.30 17.58
N HIS A 268 1.43 50.71 16.43
CA HIS A 268 1.08 51.95 15.71
C HIS A 268 -0.16 51.79 14.80
N TRP A 269 -1.20 51.20 15.34
CA TRP A 269 -2.46 50.96 14.66
C TRP A 269 -3.61 51.05 15.67
N THR A 270 -4.84 51.09 15.19
CA THR A 270 -6.07 51.05 15.99
C THR A 270 -6.97 49.95 15.46
N THR A 271 -7.94 49.52 16.25
CA THR A 271 -8.95 48.56 15.80
C THR A 271 -10.14 49.36 15.27
N ALA A 272 -10.49 49.14 13.99
CA ALA A 272 -11.68 49.71 13.40
C ALA A 272 -12.96 49.06 13.98
N PRO A 273 -14.15 49.69 13.84
CA PRO A 273 -15.40 49.15 14.40
C PRO A 273 -15.75 47.74 13.93
N ASP A 274 -15.29 47.33 12.74
CA ASP A 274 -15.50 46.00 12.17
C ASP A 274 -14.48 44.94 12.67
N GLY A 275 -13.58 45.34 13.57
CA GLY A 275 -12.56 44.48 14.15
C GLY A 275 -11.28 44.33 13.30
N THR A 276 -11.13 45.11 12.24
CA THR A 276 -9.91 45.12 11.40
C THR A 276 -8.84 46.06 11.95
N VAL A 277 -7.58 45.81 11.59
CA VAL A 277 -6.46 46.69 11.92
C VAL A 277 -6.44 47.91 10.99
N ALA A 278 -6.48 49.11 11.57
CA ALA A 278 -6.30 50.39 10.89
C ALA A 278 -4.95 51.01 11.29
N PHE A 279 -3.99 51.05 10.37
CA PHE A 279 -2.66 51.61 10.64
C PHE A 279 -2.72 53.13 10.78
N THR A 280 -1.90 53.68 11.70
CA THR A 280 -1.81 55.13 11.93
C THR A 280 -0.86 55.84 10.96
N SER A 281 -0.10 55.09 10.14
CA SER A 281 0.88 55.63 9.21
C SER A 281 0.83 54.94 7.84
N HIS A 282 1.05 55.71 6.76
CA HIS A 282 1.16 55.15 5.40
C HIS A 282 2.36 54.22 5.23
N ALA A 283 3.45 54.48 5.96
CA ALA A 283 4.66 53.66 5.90
C ALA A 283 4.39 52.22 6.37
N GLU A 284 3.59 52.02 7.42
CA GLU A 284 3.25 50.69 7.91
C GLU A 284 2.27 49.95 7.01
N VAL A 285 1.29 50.66 6.44
CA VAL A 285 0.42 50.10 5.40
C VAL A 285 1.27 49.59 4.23
N ALA A 286 2.22 50.41 3.75
CA ALA A 286 3.11 50.03 2.66
C ALA A 286 3.99 48.82 3.03
N ALA A 287 4.53 48.79 4.25
CA ALA A 287 5.34 47.68 4.74
C ALA A 287 4.55 46.36 4.82
N VAL A 288 3.35 46.38 5.42
CA VAL A 288 2.50 45.18 5.51
C VAL A 288 2.05 44.72 4.14
N ASN A 289 1.63 45.63 3.26
CA ASN A 289 1.24 45.29 1.88
C ASN A 289 2.43 44.74 1.06
N ALA A 290 3.65 45.21 1.28
CA ALA A 290 4.84 44.66 0.63
C ALA A 290 5.12 43.21 1.07
N VAL A 291 4.89 42.90 2.34
CA VAL A 291 5.04 41.55 2.89
C VAL A 291 3.90 40.62 2.42
N LEU A 292 2.64 41.07 2.50
CA LEU A 292 1.49 40.26 2.10
C LEU A 292 1.49 39.93 0.60
N ARG A 293 2.02 40.80 -0.26
CA ARG A 293 2.19 40.52 -1.69
C ARG A 293 3.15 39.36 -2.00
N GLN A 294 3.95 38.91 -1.04
CA GLN A 294 4.83 37.74 -1.19
C GLN A 294 4.08 36.41 -1.02
N LEU A 295 2.85 36.43 -0.49
CA LEU A 295 1.96 35.29 -0.52
C LEU A 295 1.40 35.16 -1.94
N ASP A 296 1.99 34.28 -2.75
CA ASP A 296 1.45 33.94 -4.07
C ASP A 296 -0.05 33.61 -3.96
N PRO A 297 -0.92 34.14 -4.85
CA PRO A 297 -2.29 33.68 -4.93
C PRO A 297 -2.26 32.18 -5.22
N VAL A 298 -2.96 31.40 -4.39
CA VAL A 298 -3.09 29.95 -4.58
C VAL A 298 -3.69 29.73 -5.97
N PRO A 299 -2.98 29.10 -6.94
CA PRO A 299 -3.67 28.58 -8.09
C PRO A 299 -4.51 27.43 -7.57
N GLU A 300 -5.81 27.69 -7.38
CA GLU A 300 -6.82 26.70 -7.07
C GLU A 300 -6.99 25.82 -8.32
N THR A 301 -6.00 24.95 -8.56
CA THR A 301 -6.13 23.89 -9.54
C THR A 301 -7.05 22.83 -8.93
N VAL A 302 -8.35 23.12 -8.95
CA VAL A 302 -9.37 22.08 -8.94
C VAL A 302 -9.08 21.21 -10.16
N PRO A 303 -8.75 19.92 -10.01
CA PRO A 303 -8.55 19.06 -11.16
C PRO A 303 -9.84 19.08 -11.98
N ALA A 304 -9.72 19.45 -13.26
CA ALA A 304 -10.80 19.36 -14.22
C ALA A 304 -11.46 17.98 -14.06
N LYS A 305 -12.78 18.01 -13.84
CA LYS A 305 -13.62 16.81 -13.82
C LYS A 305 -13.27 16.01 -15.10
N PRO A 306 -12.83 14.75 -15.00
CA PRO A 306 -12.62 13.96 -16.21
C PRO A 306 -13.97 13.89 -16.92
N THR A 307 -14.03 14.46 -18.12
CA THR A 307 -15.13 14.23 -19.05
C THR A 307 -15.15 12.74 -19.34
N ALA A 308 -16.26 12.11 -18.98
CA ALA A 308 -16.60 10.75 -19.38
C ALA A 308 -16.86 10.70 -20.90
#